data_AF-A0A3G1KRH2-F1
#
_entry.id   AF-A0A3G1KRH2-F1
#
_cell.length_a   1.000
_cell.length_b   1.000
_cell.length_c   1.000
_cell.angle_alpha   90.00
_cell.angle_beta   90.00
_cell.angle_gamma   90.00
#
_symmetry.space_group_name_H-M   'P 1'
#
loop_
_entity.id
_entity.type
_entity.pdbx_description
1 polymer ?
#
loop_
_entity_poly.entity_id
_entity_poly.type
_entity_poly.pdbx_seq_one_letter_code
_entity_poly.pdbx_strand_id
1 'polypeptide(L)'
;MVMQKIRRSKKTMRIPLIIMMVVLAIGLVGSFAIWSSPNMSNNAPGQNQVKPEDQIKNLQVSIDTLEGDLKAKPKDFSTLTSLASVQSQQAGLYTQTGDKEKSKALYDKSMQNYLVALDNMPPELNAKGQADLMVKAATCASSGDEQNLARSLYQQAIQLVPEDFETRYNYVLFLAFYVQDIKGAKEEINKYKALLKTGDERIAQADQLIKVIDQLEEAAKAPKDGDKTQNTDNKNQAQDKKE
;
A
#
# COMPACT_ATOMS: atom_id res chain seq x y z
N MET A 1 -19.31 -19.00 -55.72
CA MET A 1 -19.62 -20.27 -55.02
C MET A 1 -18.76 -20.35 -53.74
N VAL A 2 -19.02 -19.51 -52.74
CA VAL A 2 -18.18 -19.36 -51.51
C VAL A 2 -19.09 -19.25 -50.28
N MET A 3 -20.04 -20.18 -50.13
CA MET A 3 -21.03 -20.10 -49.03
C MET A 3 -21.41 -21.45 -48.40
N GLN A 4 -20.54 -22.47 -48.48
CA GLN A 4 -20.85 -23.79 -47.91
C GLN A 4 -19.78 -24.39 -46.98
N LYS A 5 -18.75 -23.63 -46.58
CA LYS A 5 -17.70 -24.13 -45.67
C LYS A 5 -17.78 -23.64 -44.21
N ILE A 6 -18.89 -23.01 -43.79
CA ILE A 6 -19.08 -22.54 -42.40
C ILE A 6 -20.07 -23.46 -41.64
N ARG A 7 -19.81 -24.77 -41.58
CA ARG A 7 -20.67 -25.67 -40.78
C ARG A 7 -19.96 -26.78 -40.01
N ARG A 8 -18.62 -26.85 -40.04
CA ARG A 8 -17.85 -27.93 -39.37
C ARG A 8 -16.76 -27.45 -38.41
N SER A 9 -17.03 -26.42 -37.62
CA SER A 9 -16.06 -25.90 -36.63
C SER A 9 -16.72 -25.53 -35.29
N LYS A 10 -17.57 -26.42 -34.73
CA LYS A 10 -18.22 -26.18 -33.42
C LYS A 10 -17.30 -26.45 -32.20
N LYS A 11 -16.15 -27.10 -32.36
CA LYS A 11 -15.20 -27.40 -31.26
C LYS A 11 -14.01 -26.45 -31.18
N THR A 12 -13.48 -26.00 -32.32
CA THR A 12 -12.29 -25.14 -32.38
C THR A 12 -12.57 -23.64 -32.15
N MET A 13 -13.84 -23.20 -32.25
CA MET A 13 -14.21 -21.82 -31.90
C MET A 13 -14.50 -21.59 -30.41
N ARG A 14 -14.57 -22.65 -29.58
CA ARG A 14 -14.86 -22.49 -28.14
C ARG A 14 -13.68 -21.93 -27.37
N ILE A 15 -12.46 -22.32 -27.76
CA ILE A 15 -11.21 -21.92 -27.12
C ILE A 15 -10.95 -20.40 -27.24
N PRO A 16 -11.02 -19.77 -28.43
CA PRO A 16 -10.84 -18.32 -28.52
C PRO A 16 -11.95 -17.54 -27.80
N LEU A 17 -13.18 -18.09 -27.74
CA LEU A 17 -14.31 -17.46 -27.06
C LEU A 17 -14.15 -17.51 -25.53
N ILE A 18 -13.61 -18.61 -24.98
CA ILE A 18 -13.27 -18.72 -23.56
C ILE A 18 -12.11 -17.77 -23.21
N ILE A 19 -11.07 -17.70 -24.05
CA ILE A 19 -9.95 -16.77 -23.83
C ILE A 19 -10.44 -15.31 -23.85
N MET A 20 -11.30 -14.94 -24.80
CA MET A 20 -11.92 -13.61 -24.85
C MET A 20 -12.78 -13.33 -23.60
N MET A 21 -13.52 -14.32 -23.10
CA MET A 21 -14.35 -14.19 -21.90
C MET A 21 -13.50 -14.03 -20.63
N VAL A 22 -12.38 -14.74 -20.52
CA VAL A 22 -11.43 -14.59 -19.41
C VAL A 22 -10.75 -13.22 -19.45
N VAL A 23 -10.33 -12.74 -20.63
CA VAL A 23 -9.76 -11.39 -20.80
C VAL A 23 -10.80 -10.30 -20.48
N LEU A 24 -12.06 -10.50 -20.86
CA LEU A 24 -13.17 -9.61 -20.49
C LEU A 24 -13.46 -9.62 -18.99
N ALA A 25 -13.43 -10.80 -18.35
CA ALA A 25 -13.65 -10.93 -16.91
C ALA A 25 -12.51 -10.25 -16.10
N ILE A 26 -11.26 -10.43 -16.52
CA ILE A 26 -10.09 -9.78 -15.89
C ILE A 26 -10.11 -8.26 -16.14
N GLY A 27 -10.52 -7.81 -17.34
CA GLY A 27 -10.69 -6.39 -17.67
C GLY A 27 -11.82 -5.70 -16.89
N LEU A 28 -12.88 -6.44 -16.52
CA LEU A 28 -13.97 -5.93 -15.68
C LEU A 28 -13.57 -5.80 -14.20
N VAL A 29 -12.72 -6.69 -13.69
CA VAL A 29 -12.16 -6.57 -12.33
C VAL A 29 -11.10 -5.46 -12.27
N GLY A 30 -10.34 -5.23 -13.35
CA GLY A 30 -9.37 -4.14 -13.44
C GLY A 30 -9.95 -2.72 -13.52
N SER A 31 -11.22 -2.57 -13.92
CA SER A 31 -11.87 -1.25 -14.09
C SER A 31 -12.24 -0.54 -12.78
N PHE A 32 -12.09 -1.19 -11.62
CA PHE A 32 -12.30 -0.55 -10.31
C PHE A 32 -11.02 0.04 -9.69
N ALA A 33 -9.83 -0.25 -10.24
CA ALA A 33 -8.56 0.23 -9.68
C ALA A 33 -8.11 1.60 -10.24
N ILE A 34 -8.57 1.98 -11.44
CA ILE A 34 -8.09 3.21 -12.13
C ILE A 34 -8.69 4.51 -11.52
N TRP A 35 -9.68 4.39 -10.64
CA TRP A 35 -10.33 5.55 -10.00
C TRP A 35 -9.81 5.86 -8.58
N SER A 36 -8.57 5.46 -8.27
CA SER A 36 -7.90 5.71 -6.99
C SER A 36 -6.57 6.45 -7.13
N SER A 37 -6.44 7.32 -8.15
CA SER A 37 -5.37 8.31 -8.18
C SER A 37 -5.72 9.48 -7.24
N PRO A 38 -4.87 9.84 -6.28
CA PRO A 38 -5.12 10.99 -5.41
C PRO A 38 -4.76 12.28 -6.16
N ASN A 39 -5.68 12.78 -6.98
CA ASN A 39 -5.63 14.16 -7.41
C ASN A 39 -6.49 15.01 -6.48
N MET A 40 -5.80 15.82 -5.69
CA MET A 40 -6.39 16.92 -4.93
C MET A 40 -7.20 17.83 -5.88
N SER A 41 -8.36 18.28 -5.40
CA SER A 41 -9.26 19.25 -6.04
C SER A 41 -10.03 18.77 -7.28
N ASN A 42 -11.22 18.20 -7.04
CA ASN A 42 -12.48 18.87 -7.37
C ASN A 42 -13.68 18.02 -6.92
N ASN A 43 -14.48 18.58 -6.01
CA ASN A 43 -15.78 18.07 -5.62
C ASN A 43 -16.72 18.05 -6.84
N ALA A 44 -16.90 16.88 -7.45
CA ALA A 44 -18.07 16.58 -8.25
C ALA A 44 -19.10 15.89 -7.34
N PRO A 45 -20.30 16.46 -7.14
CA PRO A 45 -21.33 15.82 -6.32
C PRO A 45 -21.93 14.65 -7.12
N GLY A 46 -21.66 13.42 -6.69
CA GLY A 46 -22.32 12.23 -7.28
C GLY A 46 -21.49 10.94 -7.37
N GLN A 47 -20.25 10.90 -6.89
CA GLN A 47 -19.55 9.62 -6.76
C GLN A 47 -20.01 8.91 -5.50
N ASN A 48 -20.71 7.80 -5.70
CA ASN A 48 -20.95 6.79 -4.68
C ASN A 48 -19.59 6.31 -4.16
N GLN A 49 -19.06 7.00 -3.15
CA GLN A 49 -17.94 6.50 -2.37
C GLN A 49 -18.38 5.19 -1.73
N VAL A 50 -17.80 4.09 -2.20
CA VAL A 50 -18.03 2.78 -1.60
C VAL A 50 -17.59 2.89 -0.15
N LYS A 51 -18.49 2.56 0.77
CA LYS A 51 -18.20 2.66 2.19
C LYS A 51 -17.06 1.70 2.56
N PRO A 52 -16.15 2.06 3.47
CA PRO A 52 -15.05 1.19 3.90
C PRO A 52 -15.52 -0.21 4.31
N GLU A 53 -16.71 -0.33 4.91
CA GLU A 53 -17.28 -1.62 5.34
C GLU A 53 -17.61 -2.54 4.17
N ASP A 54 -18.10 -1.99 3.05
CA ASP A 54 -18.41 -2.76 1.85
C ASP A 54 -17.12 -3.20 1.14
N GLN A 55 -16.10 -2.34 1.15
CA GLN A 55 -14.77 -2.70 0.65
C GLN A 55 -14.14 -3.84 1.49
N ILE A 56 -14.21 -3.76 2.82
CA ILE A 56 -13.71 -4.79 3.74
C ILE A 56 -14.38 -6.14 3.45
N LYS A 57 -15.70 -6.17 3.23
CA LYS A 57 -16.43 -7.41 2.88
C LYS A 57 -15.97 -7.99 1.55
N ASN A 58 -15.79 -7.14 0.52
CA ASN A 58 -15.33 -7.60 -0.79
C ASN A 58 -13.90 -8.16 -0.73
N LEU A 59 -13.02 -7.53 0.05
CA LEU A 59 -11.67 -8.05 0.29
C LEU A 59 -11.71 -9.38 1.05
N GLN A 60 -12.64 -9.54 2.00
CA GLN A 60 -12.78 -10.81 2.74
C GLN A 60 -13.12 -11.98 1.82
N VAL A 61 -14.01 -11.80 0.84
CA VAL A 61 -14.32 -12.85 -0.15
C VAL A 61 -13.07 -13.27 -0.94
N SER A 62 -12.22 -12.30 -1.27
CA SER A 62 -10.96 -12.56 -1.97
C SER A 62 -9.96 -13.32 -1.07
N ILE A 63 -9.88 -12.95 0.21
CA ILE A 63 -9.07 -13.67 1.22
C ILE A 63 -9.52 -15.12 1.32
N ASP A 64 -10.83 -15.35 1.53
CA ASP A 64 -11.38 -16.70 1.71
C ASP A 64 -11.11 -17.59 0.47
N THR A 65 -11.21 -17.00 -0.72
CA THR A 65 -10.92 -17.70 -1.98
C THR A 65 -9.44 -18.09 -2.07
N LEU A 66 -8.54 -17.14 -1.82
CA LEU A 66 -7.09 -17.37 -1.89
C LEU A 66 -6.60 -18.35 -0.80
N GLU A 67 -7.15 -18.26 0.41
CA GLU A 67 -6.90 -19.25 1.48
C GLU A 67 -7.41 -20.64 1.08
N GLY A 68 -8.52 -20.71 0.36
CA GLY A 68 -9.02 -21.94 -0.26
C GLY A 68 -8.02 -22.54 -1.26
N ASP A 69 -7.48 -21.72 -2.16
CA ASP A 69 -6.49 -22.13 -3.15
C ASP A 69 -5.18 -22.62 -2.50
N LEU A 70 -4.74 -21.97 -1.41
CA LEU A 70 -3.56 -22.39 -0.66
C LEU A 70 -3.73 -23.75 0.02
N LYS A 71 -4.95 -24.22 0.32
CA LYS A 71 -5.13 -25.59 0.83
C LYS A 71 -4.67 -26.64 -0.18
N ALA A 72 -4.86 -26.37 -1.47
CA ALA A 72 -4.41 -27.26 -2.54
C ALA A 72 -2.92 -27.05 -2.86
N LYS A 73 -2.42 -25.81 -2.76
CA LYS A 73 -1.03 -25.46 -3.04
C LYS A 73 -0.47 -24.51 -1.97
N PRO A 74 -0.03 -25.04 -0.80
CA PRO A 74 0.30 -24.22 0.37
C PRO A 74 1.48 -23.25 0.19
N LYS A 75 2.27 -23.45 -0.86
CA LYS A 75 3.48 -22.68 -1.16
C LYS A 75 3.44 -22.04 -2.55
N ASP A 76 2.24 -21.90 -3.12
CA ASP A 76 2.09 -21.23 -4.41
C ASP A 76 2.44 -19.75 -4.25
N PHE A 77 3.55 -19.36 -4.86
CA PHE A 77 4.08 -18.00 -4.79
C PHE A 77 3.06 -16.94 -5.22
N SER A 78 2.33 -17.19 -6.30
CA SER A 78 1.36 -16.23 -6.85
C SER A 78 0.17 -16.07 -5.91
N THR A 79 -0.33 -17.17 -5.34
CA THR A 79 -1.43 -17.12 -4.38
C THR A 79 -1.00 -16.47 -3.06
N LEU A 80 0.18 -16.79 -2.54
CA LEU A 80 0.72 -16.18 -1.31
C LEU A 80 0.90 -14.67 -1.43
N THR A 81 1.49 -14.19 -2.52
CA THR A 81 1.70 -12.75 -2.75
C THR A 81 0.39 -12.00 -2.95
N SER A 82 -0.57 -12.62 -3.63
CA SER A 82 -1.92 -12.06 -3.80
C SER A 82 -2.65 -11.99 -2.45
N LEU A 83 -2.61 -13.07 -1.66
CA LEU A 83 -3.24 -13.12 -0.35
C LEU A 83 -2.68 -12.05 0.59
N ALA A 84 -1.35 -11.95 0.65
CA ALA A 84 -0.67 -10.92 1.43
C ALA A 84 -1.12 -9.52 1.00
N SER A 85 -1.13 -9.24 -0.32
CA SER A 85 -1.56 -7.93 -0.82
C SER A 85 -2.99 -7.58 -0.41
N VAL A 86 -3.94 -8.52 -0.56
CA VAL A 86 -5.34 -8.29 -0.19
C VAL A 86 -5.50 -8.11 1.32
N GLN A 87 -4.79 -8.91 2.13
CA GLN A 87 -4.78 -8.76 3.59
C GLN A 87 -4.24 -7.39 4.02
N SER A 88 -3.13 -6.93 3.42
CA SER A 88 -2.57 -5.60 3.70
C SER A 88 -3.53 -4.47 3.31
N GLN A 89 -4.28 -4.62 2.21
CA GLN A 89 -5.29 -3.63 1.81
C GLN A 89 -6.43 -3.58 2.83
N GLN A 90 -6.93 -4.75 3.26
CA GLN A 90 -7.99 -4.83 4.26
C GLN A 90 -7.52 -4.27 5.62
N ALA A 91 -6.27 -4.55 6.01
CA ALA A 91 -5.64 -3.99 7.20
C ALA A 91 -5.64 -2.45 7.15
N GLY A 92 -5.27 -1.86 6.00
CA GLY A 92 -5.31 -0.41 5.80
C GLY A 92 -6.70 0.19 6.00
N LEU A 93 -7.76 -0.48 5.55
CA LEU A 93 -9.14 -0.05 5.80
C LEU A 93 -9.53 -0.16 7.27
N TYR A 94 -9.08 -1.19 7.97
CA TYR A 94 -9.28 -1.30 9.42
C TYR A 94 -8.55 -0.19 10.19
N THR A 95 -7.35 0.20 9.76
CA THR A 95 -6.67 1.39 10.31
C THR A 95 -7.49 2.65 10.12
N GLN A 96 -8.06 2.86 8.93
CA GLN A 96 -8.88 4.05 8.61
C GLN A 96 -10.18 4.11 9.42
N THR A 97 -10.79 2.96 9.69
CA THR A 97 -12.03 2.83 10.47
C THR A 97 -11.79 2.77 11.98
N GLY A 98 -10.52 2.77 12.42
CA GLY A 98 -10.12 2.80 13.83
C GLY A 98 -10.01 1.43 14.51
N ASP A 99 -10.24 0.33 13.79
CA ASP A 99 -10.09 -1.04 14.30
C ASP A 99 -8.62 -1.50 14.22
N LYS A 100 -7.81 -0.97 15.14
CA LYS A 100 -6.36 -1.20 15.17
C LYS A 100 -5.99 -2.67 15.40
N GLU A 101 -6.78 -3.40 16.18
CA GLU A 101 -6.51 -4.81 16.50
C GLU A 101 -6.64 -5.69 15.25
N LYS A 102 -7.73 -5.55 14.50
CA LYS A 102 -7.90 -6.29 13.24
C LYS A 102 -6.88 -5.87 12.20
N SER A 103 -6.59 -4.58 12.13
CA SER A 103 -5.55 -4.06 11.25
C SER A 103 -4.20 -4.72 11.52
N LYS A 104 -3.74 -4.70 12.78
CA LYS A 104 -2.48 -5.33 13.18
C LYS A 104 -2.45 -6.82 12.83
N ALA A 105 -3.50 -7.56 13.20
CA ALA A 105 -3.56 -9.00 12.92
C ALA A 105 -3.48 -9.33 11.42
N LEU A 106 -4.08 -8.49 10.56
CA LEU A 106 -4.01 -8.66 9.11
C LEU A 106 -2.65 -8.25 8.53
N TYR A 107 -2.02 -7.21 9.05
CA TYR A 107 -0.64 -6.87 8.69
C TYR A 107 0.34 -7.98 9.06
N ASP A 108 0.18 -8.58 10.25
CA ASP A 108 1.01 -9.71 10.70
C ASP A 108 0.86 -10.92 9.76
N LYS A 109 -0.38 -11.28 9.38
CA LYS A 109 -0.65 -12.34 8.41
C LYS A 109 -0.09 -12.03 7.02
N SER A 110 -0.28 -10.80 6.55
CA SER A 110 0.24 -10.34 5.26
C SER A 110 1.76 -10.43 5.20
N MET A 111 2.43 -9.93 6.24
CA MET A 111 3.88 -10.03 6.40
C MET A 111 4.34 -11.49 6.32
N GLN A 112 3.72 -12.39 7.08
CA GLN A 112 4.06 -13.82 7.06
C GLN A 112 3.90 -14.42 5.66
N ASN A 113 2.81 -14.12 4.95
CA ASN A 113 2.59 -14.62 3.60
C ASN A 113 3.63 -14.10 2.60
N TYR A 114 4.07 -12.84 2.71
CA TYR A 114 5.17 -12.34 1.88
C TYR A 114 6.51 -13.01 2.21
N LEU A 115 6.80 -13.29 3.48
CA LEU A 115 8.01 -14.02 3.87
C LEU A 115 8.01 -15.45 3.32
N VAL A 116 6.88 -16.17 3.44
CA VAL A 116 6.75 -17.51 2.83
C VAL A 116 6.86 -17.44 1.30
N ALA A 117 6.34 -16.39 0.66
CA ALA A 117 6.52 -16.20 -0.77
C ALA A 117 8.00 -15.98 -1.14
N LEU A 118 8.76 -15.21 -0.36
CA LEU A 118 10.21 -15.04 -0.55
C LEU A 118 10.96 -16.37 -0.40
N ASP A 119 10.58 -17.22 0.56
CA ASP A 119 11.17 -18.55 0.75
C ASP A 119 10.84 -19.53 -0.40
N ASN A 120 9.77 -19.27 -1.17
CA ASN A 120 9.29 -20.13 -2.25
C ASN A 120 9.25 -19.39 -3.59
N MET A 121 10.13 -18.41 -3.76
CA MET A 121 10.20 -17.61 -4.98
C MET A 121 10.59 -18.46 -6.19
N PRO A 122 10.02 -18.20 -7.37
CA PRO A 122 10.43 -18.88 -8.58
C PRO A 122 11.85 -18.46 -8.98
N PRO A 123 12.67 -19.36 -9.57
CA PRO A 123 14.07 -19.09 -9.88
C PRO A 123 14.27 -17.95 -10.89
N GLU A 124 13.25 -17.64 -11.69
CA GLU A 124 13.24 -16.52 -12.63
C GLU A 124 12.94 -15.15 -11.98
N LEU A 125 12.57 -15.10 -10.69
CA LEU A 125 12.30 -13.84 -10.00
C LEU A 125 13.59 -13.03 -9.87
N ASN A 126 13.65 -11.91 -10.57
CA ASN A 126 14.81 -11.03 -10.56
C ASN A 126 14.99 -10.30 -9.21
N ALA A 127 16.16 -9.69 -9.02
CA ALA A 127 16.51 -9.00 -7.78
C ALA A 127 15.54 -7.87 -7.40
N LYS A 128 14.99 -7.15 -8.40
CA LYS A 128 13.98 -6.09 -8.17
C LYS A 128 12.67 -6.68 -7.64
N GLY A 129 12.17 -7.77 -8.22
CA GLY A 129 10.97 -8.44 -7.74
C GLY A 129 11.14 -9.00 -6.33
N GLN A 130 12.34 -9.51 -5.98
CA GLN A 130 12.66 -9.93 -4.61
C GLN A 130 12.66 -8.74 -3.65
N ALA A 131 13.32 -7.63 -4.02
CA ALA A 131 13.35 -6.41 -3.22
C ALA A 131 11.95 -5.81 -3.02
N ASP A 132 11.09 -5.83 -4.04
CA ASP A 132 9.72 -5.35 -3.94
C ASP A 132 8.89 -6.15 -2.95
N LEU A 133 9.08 -7.47 -2.91
CA LEU A 133 8.44 -8.32 -1.91
C LEU A 133 8.98 -8.06 -0.50
N MET A 134 10.30 -7.87 -0.36
CA MET A 134 10.90 -7.48 0.91
C MET A 134 10.36 -6.13 1.42
N VAL A 135 10.22 -5.13 0.53
CA VAL A 135 9.62 -3.83 0.86
C VAL A 135 8.17 -3.99 1.32
N LYS A 136 7.36 -4.79 0.60
CA LYS A 136 5.97 -5.05 0.99
C LYS A 136 5.87 -5.76 2.35
N ALA A 137 6.72 -6.75 2.60
CA ALA A 137 6.83 -7.41 3.89
C ALA A 137 7.26 -6.43 4.98
N ALA A 138 8.23 -5.55 4.70
CA ALA A 138 8.72 -4.54 5.63
C ALA A 138 7.63 -3.51 6.00
N THR A 139 6.84 -3.05 5.03
CA THR A 139 5.69 -2.17 5.27
C THR A 139 4.68 -2.85 6.20
N CYS A 140 4.33 -4.11 5.92
CA CYS A 140 3.43 -4.88 6.78
C CYS A 140 4.01 -5.04 8.20
N ALA A 141 5.29 -5.41 8.31
CA ALA A 141 5.99 -5.54 9.59
C ALA A 141 5.95 -4.21 10.37
N SER A 142 6.21 -3.07 9.72
CA SER A 142 6.18 -1.77 10.39
C SER A 142 4.79 -1.39 10.90
N SER A 143 3.73 -1.75 10.15
CA SER A 143 2.34 -1.53 10.56
C SER A 143 1.83 -2.57 11.57
N GLY A 144 2.51 -3.71 11.68
CA GLY A 144 2.29 -4.77 12.67
C GLY A 144 3.12 -4.62 13.96
N ASP A 145 3.79 -3.48 14.14
CA ASP A 145 4.70 -3.17 15.26
C ASP A 145 6.02 -3.98 15.29
N GLU A 146 6.37 -4.66 14.21
CA GLU A 146 7.60 -5.46 14.06
C GLU A 146 8.76 -4.61 13.47
N GLN A 147 9.13 -3.53 14.15
CA GLN A 147 10.06 -2.50 13.63
C GLN A 147 11.45 -3.05 13.25
N ASN A 148 12.00 -3.96 14.06
CA ASN A 148 13.33 -4.53 13.81
C ASN A 148 13.35 -5.38 12.52
N LEU A 149 12.30 -6.18 12.33
CA LEU A 149 12.13 -6.97 11.12
C LEU A 149 11.92 -6.07 9.91
N ALA A 150 11.06 -5.05 10.02
CA ALA A 150 10.86 -4.06 8.96
C ALA A 150 12.18 -3.42 8.52
N ARG A 151 12.99 -2.95 9.48
CA ARG A 151 14.30 -2.36 9.20
C ARG A 151 15.22 -3.34 8.47
N SER A 152 15.29 -4.59 8.93
CA SER A 152 16.13 -5.61 8.30
C SER A 152 15.71 -5.88 6.85
N LEU A 153 14.41 -6.03 6.59
CA LEU A 153 13.88 -6.29 5.26
C LEU A 153 14.15 -5.12 4.30
N TYR A 154 13.96 -3.88 4.74
CA TYR A 154 14.31 -2.72 3.94
C TYR A 154 15.81 -2.68 3.60
N GLN A 155 16.68 -2.95 4.56
CA GLN A 155 18.12 -2.95 4.33
C GLN A 155 18.53 -4.06 3.34
N GLN A 156 17.94 -5.25 3.44
CA GLN A 156 18.16 -6.34 2.49
C GLN A 156 17.68 -5.96 1.07
N ALA A 157 16.50 -5.33 0.95
CA ALA A 157 16.00 -4.84 -0.32
C ALA A 157 16.94 -3.80 -0.97
N ILE A 158 17.47 -2.86 -0.18
CA ILE A 158 18.44 -1.86 -0.64
C ILE A 158 19.75 -2.52 -1.09
N GLN A 159 20.21 -3.58 -0.41
CA GLN A 159 21.40 -4.31 -0.84
C GLN A 159 21.20 -5.00 -2.19
N LEU A 160 20.00 -5.53 -2.46
CA LEU A 160 19.67 -6.18 -3.73
C LEU A 160 19.59 -5.17 -4.89
N VAL A 161 19.01 -4.00 -4.65
CA VAL A 161 18.78 -2.96 -5.67
C VAL A 161 19.16 -1.57 -5.15
N PRO A 162 20.47 -1.26 -5.02
CA PRO A 162 20.93 -0.05 -4.32
C PRO A 162 20.54 1.27 -4.98
N GLU A 163 20.25 1.24 -6.28
CA GLU A 163 19.81 2.38 -7.10
C GLU A 163 18.28 2.49 -7.26
N ASP A 164 17.51 1.60 -6.63
CA ASP A 164 16.04 1.64 -6.71
C ASP A 164 15.48 2.75 -5.80
N PHE A 165 14.94 3.80 -6.42
CA PHE A 165 14.40 4.93 -5.68
C PHE A 165 13.22 4.51 -4.80
N GLU A 166 12.33 3.65 -5.29
CA GLU A 166 11.13 3.25 -4.57
C GLU A 166 11.45 2.52 -3.26
N THR A 167 12.40 1.58 -3.31
CA THR A 167 12.90 0.89 -2.12
C THR A 167 13.47 1.88 -1.09
N ARG A 168 14.33 2.81 -1.56
CA ARG A 168 14.93 3.86 -0.71
C ARG A 168 13.87 4.78 -0.11
N TYR A 169 12.91 5.21 -0.93
CA TYR A 169 11.81 6.08 -0.54
C TYR A 169 11.01 5.47 0.60
N ASN A 170 10.59 4.21 0.47
CA ASN A 170 9.83 3.52 1.52
C ASN A 170 10.63 3.36 2.82
N TYR A 171 11.92 3.02 2.73
CA TYR A 171 12.77 2.91 3.92
C TYR A 171 12.98 4.26 4.63
N VAL A 172 13.17 5.33 3.87
CA VAL A 172 13.33 6.69 4.41
C VAL A 172 12.03 7.14 5.09
N LEU A 173 10.86 6.86 4.52
CA LEU A 173 9.58 7.11 5.19
C LEU A 173 9.42 6.29 6.47
N PHE A 174 9.81 5.02 6.45
CA PHE A 174 9.81 4.17 7.64
C PHE A 174 10.69 4.78 8.75
N LEU A 175 11.90 5.21 8.44
CA LEU A 175 12.78 5.87 9.41
C LEU A 175 12.17 7.18 9.94
N ALA A 176 11.68 8.03 9.04
CA ALA A 176 11.21 9.36 9.42
C ALA A 176 9.90 9.33 10.22
N PHE A 177 8.90 8.55 9.78
CA PHE A 177 7.55 8.61 10.33
C PHE A 177 7.27 7.54 11.40
N TYR A 178 7.82 6.33 11.23
CA TYR A 178 7.50 5.20 12.12
C TYR A 178 8.54 5.04 13.22
N VAL A 179 9.82 5.13 12.87
CA VAL A 179 10.92 5.07 13.86
C VAL A 179 11.16 6.45 14.51
N GLN A 180 10.78 7.53 13.83
CA GLN A 180 11.11 8.91 14.22
C GLN A 180 12.62 9.21 14.21
N ASP A 181 13.39 8.45 13.44
CA ASP A 181 14.81 8.69 13.18
C ASP A 181 14.98 9.63 11.98
N ILE A 182 14.66 10.91 12.21
CA ILE A 182 14.75 11.97 11.20
C ILE A 182 16.17 12.11 10.65
N LYS A 183 17.17 12.01 11.54
CA LYS A 183 18.58 12.12 11.15
C LYS A 183 18.98 10.95 10.26
N GLY A 184 18.66 9.71 10.66
CA GLY A 184 18.91 8.51 9.86
C GLY A 184 18.20 8.55 8.51
N ALA A 185 16.97 9.05 8.46
CA ALA A 185 16.21 9.23 7.21
C ALA A 185 16.94 10.17 6.24
N LYS A 186 17.45 11.31 6.72
CA LYS A 186 18.25 12.26 5.93
C LYS A 186 19.59 11.67 5.48
N GLU A 187 20.29 10.95 6.36
CA GLU A 187 21.54 10.29 6.00
C GLU A 187 21.32 9.27 4.89
N GLU A 188 20.25 8.49 4.97
CA GLU A 188 19.94 7.43 4.01
C GLU A 188 19.60 7.96 2.62
N ILE A 189 18.76 8.99 2.52
CA ILE A 189 18.44 9.59 1.22
C ILE A 189 19.64 10.32 0.59
N ASN A 190 20.55 10.88 1.40
CA ASN A 190 21.80 11.46 0.90
C ASN A 190 22.78 10.37 0.40
N LYS A 191 22.86 9.21 1.07
CA LYS A 191 23.62 8.06 0.55
C LYS A 191 23.09 7.63 -0.81
N TYR A 192 21.77 7.60 -1.00
CA TYR A 192 21.18 7.29 -2.29
C TYR A 192 21.58 8.30 -3.36
N LYS A 193 21.46 9.61 -3.08
CA LYS A 193 21.87 10.67 -4.02
C LYS A 193 23.33 10.55 -4.44
N ALA A 194 24.22 10.16 -3.52
CA ALA A 194 25.64 10.00 -3.82
C ALA A 194 25.95 8.86 -4.82
N LEU A 195 25.02 7.92 -5.03
CA LEU A 195 25.14 6.89 -6.07
C LEU A 195 24.74 7.40 -7.46
N LEU A 196 24.02 8.52 -7.53
CA LEU A 196 23.46 9.02 -8.77
C LEU A 196 24.46 9.89 -9.54
N LYS A 197 24.38 9.83 -10.87
CA LYS A 197 25.18 10.68 -11.76
C LYS A 197 24.61 12.09 -11.78
N THR A 198 25.47 13.09 -12.00
CA THR A 198 25.04 14.48 -12.20
C THR A 198 24.02 14.56 -13.34
N GLY A 199 22.89 15.22 -13.10
CA GLY A 199 21.79 15.35 -14.06
C GLY A 199 20.76 14.22 -14.03
N ASP A 200 20.90 13.23 -13.16
CA ASP A 200 19.89 12.18 -12.97
C ASP A 200 18.60 12.75 -12.37
N GLU A 201 17.45 12.49 -13.00
CA GLU A 201 16.14 12.99 -12.57
C GLU A 201 15.76 12.53 -11.15
N ARG A 202 16.30 11.39 -10.70
CA ARG A 202 16.06 10.84 -9.35
C ARG A 202 16.68 11.71 -8.25
N ILE A 203 17.64 12.58 -8.58
CA ILE A 203 18.18 13.57 -7.64
C ILE A 203 17.07 14.53 -7.18
N ALA A 204 16.25 15.02 -8.11
CA ALA A 204 15.16 15.93 -7.79
C ALA A 204 14.10 15.25 -6.91
N GLN A 205 13.83 13.95 -7.14
CA GLN A 205 12.93 13.17 -6.30
C GLN A 205 13.48 13.01 -4.86
N ALA A 206 14.77 12.73 -4.74
CA ALA A 206 15.44 12.65 -3.45
C ALA A 206 15.45 14.00 -2.71
N ASP A 207 15.66 15.11 -3.42
CA ASP A 207 15.56 16.46 -2.86
C ASP A 207 14.15 16.78 -2.35
N GLN A 208 13.12 16.35 -3.08
CA GLN A 208 11.74 16.51 -2.63
C GLN A 208 11.46 15.72 -1.35
N LEU A 209 12.00 14.51 -1.23
CA LEU A 209 11.88 13.72 -0.02
C LEU A 209 12.61 14.36 1.17
N ILE A 210 13.80 14.93 0.95
CA ILE A 210 14.53 15.69 1.99
C ILE A 210 13.67 16.85 2.50
N LYS A 211 13.01 17.61 1.62
CA LYS A 211 12.11 18.69 2.04
C LYS A 211 10.95 18.22 2.90
N VAL A 212 10.37 17.05 2.61
CA VAL A 212 9.32 16.45 3.45
C VAL A 212 9.86 16.12 4.84
N ILE A 213 11.08 15.57 4.92
CA ILE A 213 11.74 15.26 6.20
C ILE A 213 12.10 16.54 6.97
N ASP A 214 12.55 17.60 6.28
CA ASP A 214 12.81 18.91 6.89
C ASP A 214 11.53 19.49 7.51
N GLN A 215 10.40 19.43 6.80
CA GLN A 215 9.10 19.88 7.32
C GLN A 215 8.67 19.09 8.55
N LEU A 216 8.91 17.77 8.54
CA LEU A 216 8.62 16.91 9.69
C LEU A 216 9.50 17.28 10.89
N GLU A 217 10.79 17.57 10.67
CA GLU A 217 11.71 18.02 11.72
C GLU A 217 11.28 19.34 12.34
N GLU A 218 10.90 20.32 11.52
CA GLU A 218 10.44 21.63 12.01
C GLU A 218 9.11 21.52 12.76
N ALA A 219 8.17 20.69 12.27
CA ALA A 219 6.93 20.41 12.98
C ALA A 219 7.15 19.74 14.35
N ALA A 220 8.19 18.92 14.48
CA ALA A 220 8.56 18.29 15.75
C ALA A 220 9.18 19.27 16.75
N LYS A 221 9.79 20.38 16.28
CA LYS A 221 10.38 21.44 17.12
C LYS A 221 9.38 22.50 17.57
N ALA A 222 8.27 22.67 16.84
CA ALA A 222 7.24 23.65 17.20
C ALA A 222 6.61 23.29 18.57
N PRO A 223 6.41 24.28 19.47
CA PRO A 223 5.72 24.03 20.73
C PRO A 223 4.29 23.54 20.44
N LYS A 224 3.88 22.47 21.12
CA LYS A 224 2.50 21.95 21.08
C LYS A 224 1.59 22.93 21.84
N ASP A 225 1.22 24.04 21.21
CA ASP A 225 0.25 24.98 21.80
C ASP A 225 -1.14 24.34 21.80
N GLY A 226 -1.53 23.80 22.96
CA GLY A 226 -2.78 23.07 23.12
C GLY A 226 -3.16 22.72 24.56
N ASP A 227 -2.74 23.51 25.56
CA ASP A 227 -3.44 23.57 26.85
C ASP A 227 -3.87 25.02 27.11
N LYS A 228 -4.90 25.45 26.38
CA LYS A 228 -5.71 26.59 26.78
C LYS A 228 -7.04 26.03 27.26
N THR A 229 -7.08 25.73 28.54
CA THR A 229 -8.28 25.58 29.35
C THR A 229 -9.27 26.68 29.00
N GLN A 230 -10.42 26.31 28.43
CA GLN A 230 -11.58 27.17 28.33
C GLN A 230 -12.05 27.50 29.76
N ASN A 231 -11.66 28.65 30.28
CA ASN A 231 -12.37 29.26 31.40
C ASN A 231 -13.33 30.29 30.81
N THR A 232 -14.56 29.84 30.56
CA THR A 232 -15.67 30.68 30.12
C THR A 232 -16.13 31.53 31.30
N ASP A 233 -15.59 32.74 31.40
CA ASP A 233 -16.17 33.79 32.24
C ASP A 233 -17.54 34.18 31.66
N ASN A 234 -18.58 33.60 32.25
CA ASN A 234 -19.97 33.82 31.94
C ASN A 234 -20.42 35.12 32.62
N LYS A 235 -20.25 36.26 31.94
CA LYS A 235 -20.91 37.52 32.30
C LYS A 235 -21.57 38.11 31.06
N ASN A 236 -22.86 37.85 30.88
CA ASN A 236 -23.75 38.84 30.30
C ASN A 236 -25.23 38.57 30.59
N GLN A 237 -25.86 39.64 31.09
CA GLN A 237 -27.21 40.07 30.73
C GLN A 237 -28.41 39.30 31.29
N ALA A 238 -28.80 39.66 32.52
CA ALA A 238 -30.21 39.71 32.87
C ALA A 238 -30.80 41.02 32.31
N GLN A 239 -31.46 40.93 31.16
CA GLN A 239 -32.37 41.95 30.66
C GLN A 239 -33.74 41.79 31.32
N ASP A 240 -34.25 42.93 31.79
CA ASP A 240 -35.66 43.32 31.90
C ASP A 240 -36.68 42.36 31.28
N LYS A 241 -37.60 41.89 32.13
CA LYS A 241 -38.98 41.67 31.72
C LYS A 241 -39.91 42.49 32.61
N LYS A 242 -40.53 43.48 31.96
CA LYS A 242 -41.76 44.15 32.36
C LYS A 242 -42.85 43.12 32.66
N GLU A 243 -43.52 43.29 33.79
CA GLU A 243 -44.99 43.28 33.95
C GLU A 243 -45.35 44.30 35.02
#